data_AF-A0A922IQX2-F1
#
_entry.id   AF-A0A922IQX2-F1
#
_cell.length_a   1.000
_cell.length_b   1.000
_cell.length_c   1.000
_cell.angle_alpha   90.00
_cell.angle_beta   90.00
_cell.angle_gamma   90.00
#
_symmetry.space_group_name_H-M   'P 1'
#
loop_
_entity.id
_entity.type
_entity.pdbx_description
1 polymer ?
#
loop_
_entity_poly.entity_id
_entity_poly.type
_entity_poly.pdbx_seq_one_letter_code
_entity_poly.pdbx_strand_id
1 'polypeptide(L)'
;MIRHYSPIENEAFGPIEIKTGDLVKIDVGAHIDGYAAIVGHTFVVGASQDNKITGRKADVILAAHAAAEAVIRLLKPGVENLKASEIVSKTVTDFNCHAVEGMQCHQMKKLVYDAEKNIVFSPTEEQKKTVEKCTFDINDVWNVDIIVSTGDGRPREHRARTTLFKKNETLYQLKMKAARQLYSEITNRFLAYPFSLRAFDDVKRARLGICECIKHGVIEPLPVVCEKDDEFVAQFRFTVLLMPNGPMKVTGLTFDPSLYKSEHKVKDPEIKELLSQPIKIQNKKKKPLKPESVAKISA
;
A
#
# COMPACT_ATOMS: atom_id res chain seq x y z
N MET A 1 -5.83 -2.37 -14.74
CA MET A 1 -6.51 -2.30 -13.42
C MET A 1 -5.56 -1.74 -12.37
N ILE A 2 -6.08 -0.92 -11.44
CA ILE A 2 -5.33 -0.29 -10.35
C ILE A 2 -5.36 -1.15 -9.08
N ARG A 3 -6.52 -1.51 -8.54
CA ARG A 3 -6.65 -2.33 -7.31
C ARG A 3 -8.03 -3.01 -7.21
N HIS A 4 -8.16 -3.88 -6.20
CA HIS A 4 -9.38 -4.57 -5.76
C HIS A 4 -9.94 -5.65 -6.70
N TYR A 5 -9.21 -6.06 -7.73
CA TYR A 5 -9.65 -7.13 -8.61
C TYR A 5 -9.55 -8.51 -7.93
N SER A 6 -10.68 -9.02 -7.45
CA SER A 6 -10.83 -10.35 -6.85
C SER A 6 -12.06 -11.05 -7.43
N PRO A 7 -11.99 -11.56 -8.67
CA PRO A 7 -13.15 -12.01 -9.42
C PRO A 7 -13.80 -13.27 -8.83
N ILE A 8 -15.11 -13.39 -9.06
CA ILE A 8 -15.91 -14.62 -8.84
C ILE A 8 -16.12 -15.29 -10.20
N GLU A 9 -16.12 -16.62 -10.23
CA GLU A 9 -16.42 -17.39 -11.44
C GLU A 9 -17.81 -17.07 -12.00
N ASN A 10 -17.97 -17.22 -13.32
CA ASN A 10 -19.24 -17.04 -14.02
C ASN A 10 -19.86 -15.63 -13.88
N GLU A 11 -19.06 -14.60 -13.57
CA GLU A 11 -19.46 -13.19 -13.65
C GLU A 11 -18.86 -12.49 -14.88
N ALA A 12 -19.52 -11.43 -15.34
CA ALA A 12 -18.93 -10.54 -16.34
C ALA A 12 -17.62 -9.95 -15.80
N PHE A 13 -16.57 -9.95 -16.61
CA PHE A 13 -15.20 -9.63 -16.19
C PHE A 13 -14.67 -10.56 -15.06
N GLY A 14 -15.11 -11.83 -15.09
CA GLY A 14 -14.60 -12.92 -14.27
C GLY A 14 -13.11 -13.21 -14.52
N PRO A 15 -12.57 -14.32 -13.99
CA PRO A 15 -11.13 -14.59 -13.97
C PRO A 15 -10.46 -14.41 -15.32
N ILE A 16 -9.35 -13.65 -15.34
CA ILE A 16 -8.52 -13.43 -16.53
C ILE A 16 -7.32 -14.38 -16.45
N GLU A 17 -7.06 -15.09 -17.54
CA GLU A 17 -5.87 -15.93 -17.68
C GLU A 17 -4.63 -15.05 -17.85
N ILE A 18 -3.61 -15.28 -17.01
CA ILE A 18 -2.35 -14.54 -17.00
C ILE A 18 -1.44 -15.06 -18.12
N LYS A 19 -0.88 -14.15 -18.93
CA LYS A 19 -0.02 -14.47 -20.06
C LYS A 19 1.40 -13.93 -19.87
N THR A 20 2.36 -14.52 -20.59
CA THR A 20 3.73 -13.98 -20.67
C THR A 20 3.72 -12.54 -21.15
N GLY A 21 4.47 -11.69 -20.45
CA GLY A 21 4.52 -10.26 -20.69
C GLY A 21 3.48 -9.44 -19.94
N ASP A 22 2.50 -10.05 -19.29
CA ASP A 22 1.52 -9.32 -18.48
C ASP A 22 2.19 -8.68 -17.26
N LEU A 23 1.79 -7.44 -16.95
CA LEU A 23 2.16 -6.75 -15.73
C LEU A 23 1.13 -7.11 -14.66
N VAL A 24 1.55 -7.91 -13.69
CA VAL A 24 0.68 -8.47 -12.65
C VAL A 24 0.97 -7.83 -11.32
N LYS A 25 -0.10 -7.53 -10.59
CA LYS A 25 -0.06 -7.08 -9.19
C LYS A 25 -0.67 -8.14 -8.30
N ILE A 26 0.03 -8.49 -7.24
CA ILE A 26 -0.49 -9.31 -6.14
C ILE A 26 -0.61 -8.39 -4.93
N ASP A 27 -1.79 -8.29 -4.33
CA ASP A 27 -2.05 -7.54 -3.07
C ASP A 27 -2.82 -8.45 -2.13
N VAL A 28 -2.20 -8.79 -1.00
CA VAL A 28 -2.73 -9.73 -0.01
C VAL A 28 -2.34 -9.31 1.40
N GLY A 29 -3.12 -9.72 2.40
CA GLY A 29 -2.84 -9.45 3.80
C GLY A 29 -3.26 -10.60 4.70
N ALA A 30 -2.67 -10.62 5.88
CA ALA A 30 -3.02 -11.53 6.97
C ALA A 30 -3.01 -10.77 8.30
N HIS A 31 -3.64 -11.31 9.33
CA HIS A 31 -3.56 -10.77 10.67
C HIS A 31 -3.43 -11.87 11.72
N ILE A 32 -2.79 -11.55 12.84
CA ILE A 32 -2.72 -12.40 14.04
C ILE A 32 -3.16 -11.54 15.21
N ASP A 33 -4.19 -11.95 15.96
CA ASP A 33 -4.72 -11.21 17.11
C ASP A 33 -5.02 -9.72 16.81
N GLY A 34 -5.53 -9.45 15.60
CA GLY A 34 -5.82 -8.08 15.16
C GLY A 34 -4.61 -7.23 14.81
N TYR A 35 -3.40 -7.79 14.70
CA TYR A 35 -2.25 -7.11 14.09
C TYR A 35 -2.12 -7.55 12.65
N ALA A 36 -2.39 -6.63 11.72
CA ALA A 36 -2.37 -6.91 10.29
C ALA A 36 -1.00 -6.64 9.66
N ALA A 37 -0.66 -7.46 8.67
CA ALA A 37 0.47 -7.29 7.79
C ALA A 37 -0.01 -7.46 6.34
N ILE A 38 0.23 -6.46 5.52
CA ILE A 38 -0.25 -6.37 4.14
C ILE A 38 0.95 -6.18 3.21
N VAL A 39 0.91 -6.86 2.06
CA VAL A 39 1.96 -6.82 1.05
C VAL A 39 1.35 -6.70 -0.34
N GLY A 40 1.97 -5.87 -1.16
CA GLY A 40 1.66 -5.76 -2.57
C GLY A 40 2.93 -5.71 -3.41
N HIS A 41 2.93 -6.42 -4.53
CA HIS A 41 4.09 -6.55 -5.40
C HIS A 41 3.68 -6.57 -6.87
N THR A 42 4.50 -5.91 -7.69
CA THR A 42 4.34 -5.89 -9.15
C THR A 42 5.50 -6.57 -9.82
N PHE A 43 5.20 -7.42 -10.80
CA PHE A 43 6.19 -8.04 -11.67
C PHE A 43 5.62 -8.23 -13.08
N VAL A 44 6.50 -8.55 -14.02
CA VAL A 44 6.09 -8.96 -15.37
C VAL A 44 6.31 -10.46 -15.53
N VAL A 45 5.30 -11.15 -16.03
CA VAL A 45 5.32 -12.60 -16.23
C VAL A 45 6.37 -12.95 -17.27
N GLY A 46 7.35 -13.78 -16.89
CA GLY A 46 8.45 -14.17 -17.77
C GLY A 46 9.63 -13.18 -17.82
N ALA A 47 9.67 -12.16 -16.96
CA ALA A 47 10.85 -11.31 -16.80
C ALA A 47 12.03 -12.12 -16.24
N SER A 48 13.20 -11.97 -16.87
CA SER A 48 14.44 -12.66 -16.49
C SER A 48 15.66 -11.87 -16.96
N GLN A 49 16.87 -12.33 -16.63
CA GLN A 49 18.10 -11.68 -17.12
C GLN A 49 18.24 -11.75 -18.64
N ASP A 50 17.73 -12.84 -19.24
CA ASP A 50 17.72 -13.04 -20.70
C ASP A 50 16.55 -12.30 -21.36
N ASN A 51 15.44 -12.12 -20.63
CA ASN A 51 14.25 -11.40 -21.08
C ASN A 51 13.99 -10.16 -20.22
N LYS A 52 14.84 -9.15 -20.40
CA LYS A 52 14.72 -7.87 -19.70
C LYS A 52 13.50 -7.09 -20.19
N ILE A 53 12.77 -6.51 -19.26
CA ILE A 53 11.61 -5.68 -19.56
C ILE A 53 12.07 -4.26 -19.86
N THR A 54 11.55 -3.68 -20.95
CA THR A 54 11.87 -2.33 -21.41
C THR A 54 10.61 -1.47 -21.58
N GLY A 55 10.80 -0.19 -21.90
CA GLY A 55 9.73 0.75 -22.22
C GLY A 55 8.84 1.08 -21.02
N ARG A 56 7.57 1.44 -21.28
CA ARG A 56 6.65 1.97 -20.28
C ARG A 56 6.41 1.05 -19.07
N LYS A 57 6.45 -0.27 -19.26
CA LYS A 57 6.37 -1.25 -18.15
C LYS A 57 7.58 -1.15 -17.22
N ALA A 58 8.78 -1.02 -17.77
CA ALA A 58 9.99 -0.83 -16.97
C ALA A 58 9.98 0.53 -16.26
N ASP A 59 9.54 1.59 -16.95
CA ASP A 59 9.46 2.94 -16.40
C ASP A 59 8.59 2.97 -15.14
N VAL A 60 7.35 2.46 -15.23
CA VAL A 60 6.39 2.53 -14.10
C VAL A 60 6.78 1.65 -12.93
N ILE A 61 7.37 0.47 -13.19
CA ILE A 61 7.85 -0.42 -12.14
C ILE A 61 9.03 0.22 -11.41
N LEU A 62 10.02 0.75 -12.14
CA LEU A 62 11.17 1.42 -11.52
C LEU A 62 10.76 2.71 -10.80
N ALA A 63 9.81 3.47 -11.34
CA ALA A 63 9.24 4.65 -10.68
C ALA A 63 8.57 4.29 -9.35
N ALA A 64 7.68 3.29 -9.36
CA ALA A 64 6.99 2.83 -8.15
C ALA A 64 7.95 2.27 -7.11
N HIS A 65 8.96 1.51 -7.54
CA HIS A 65 9.97 0.97 -6.63
C HIS A 65 10.86 2.08 -6.03
N ALA A 66 11.32 3.03 -6.85
CA ALA A 66 12.11 4.17 -6.36
C ALA A 66 11.32 5.02 -5.36
N ALA A 67 10.03 5.27 -5.64
CA ALA A 67 9.16 5.99 -4.73
C ALA A 67 8.93 5.22 -3.41
N ALA A 68 8.74 3.90 -3.47
CA ALA A 68 8.65 3.04 -2.28
C ALA A 68 9.93 3.09 -1.42
N GLU A 69 11.09 3.01 -2.04
CA GLU A 69 12.39 3.09 -1.36
C GLU A 69 12.68 4.50 -0.79
N ALA A 70 12.20 5.56 -1.46
CA ALA A 70 12.27 6.91 -0.93
C ALA A 70 11.36 7.08 0.30
N VAL A 71 10.10 6.64 0.23
CA VAL A 71 9.12 6.78 1.33
C VAL A 71 9.57 6.04 2.59
N ILE A 72 10.04 4.80 2.49
CA ILE A 72 10.50 4.06 3.68
C ILE A 72 11.63 4.78 4.43
N ARG A 73 12.47 5.57 3.73
CA ARG A 73 13.55 6.35 4.35
C ARG A 73 13.07 7.66 4.99
N LEU A 74 11.88 8.12 4.63
CA LEU A 74 11.21 9.29 5.22
C LEU A 74 10.38 8.95 6.45
N LEU A 75 10.00 7.69 6.64
CA LEU A 75 9.20 7.24 7.79
C LEU A 75 10.00 7.25 9.09
N LYS A 76 10.46 8.43 9.51
CA LYS A 76 11.24 8.64 10.73
C LYS A 76 10.44 9.52 11.67
N PRO A 77 10.61 9.36 13.00
CA PRO A 77 9.92 10.19 13.97
C PRO A 77 10.09 11.69 13.69
N GLY A 78 8.99 12.44 13.73
CA GLY A 78 8.98 13.89 13.52
C GLY A 78 8.95 14.35 12.05
N VAL A 79 9.07 13.45 11.07
CA VAL A 79 8.86 13.81 9.65
C VAL A 79 7.35 13.91 9.39
N GLU A 80 6.94 14.94 8.64
CA GLU A 80 5.54 15.17 8.26
C GLU A 80 5.10 14.29 7.10
N ASN A 81 3.84 13.85 7.13
CA ASN A 81 3.21 13.06 6.06
C ASN A 81 3.24 13.75 4.69
N LEU A 82 3.08 15.07 4.63
CA LEU A 82 3.07 15.83 3.37
C LEU A 82 4.40 15.72 2.61
N LYS A 83 5.53 15.58 3.33
CA LYS A 83 6.84 15.41 2.69
C LYS A 83 6.94 14.10 1.91
N ALA A 84 6.33 13.03 2.41
CA ALA A 84 6.26 11.76 1.69
C ALA A 84 5.48 11.91 0.38
N SER A 85 4.38 12.67 0.39
CA SER A 85 3.56 12.92 -0.81
C SER A 85 4.31 13.72 -1.89
N GLU A 86 5.04 14.75 -1.47
CA GLU A 86 5.89 15.55 -2.35
C GLU A 86 6.98 14.70 -3.01
N ILE A 87 7.68 13.89 -2.20
CA ILE A 87 8.80 13.06 -2.67
C ILE A 87 8.32 11.99 -3.66
N VAL A 88 7.18 11.34 -3.40
CA VAL A 88 6.60 10.39 -4.36
C VAL A 88 6.31 11.07 -5.69
N SER A 89 5.65 12.23 -5.66
CA SER A 89 5.27 12.98 -6.88
C SER A 89 6.49 13.37 -7.71
N LYS A 90 7.54 13.91 -7.07
CA LYS A 90 8.81 14.23 -7.74
C LYS A 90 9.49 12.99 -8.32
N THR A 91 9.53 11.90 -7.55
CA THR A 91 10.21 10.66 -7.95
C THR A 91 9.59 10.05 -9.20
N VAL A 92 8.27 9.97 -9.27
CA VAL A 92 7.57 9.32 -10.41
C VAL A 92 7.57 10.19 -11.66
N THR A 93 7.62 11.52 -11.51
CA THR A 93 7.67 12.47 -12.63
C THR A 93 8.94 12.30 -13.47
N ASP A 94 10.07 11.95 -12.85
CA ASP A 94 11.34 11.70 -13.56
C ASP A 94 11.25 10.53 -14.57
N PHE A 95 10.26 9.64 -14.40
CA PHE A 95 9.95 8.50 -15.28
C PHE A 95 8.75 8.76 -16.21
N ASN A 96 8.31 10.01 -16.32
CA ASN A 96 7.07 10.38 -17.03
C ASN A 96 5.86 9.58 -16.53
N CYS A 97 5.78 9.34 -15.23
CA CYS A 97 4.69 8.59 -14.60
C CYS A 97 4.00 9.48 -13.53
N HIS A 98 2.80 9.07 -13.13
CA HIS A 98 2.00 9.80 -12.14
C HIS A 98 1.62 8.88 -10.98
N ALA A 99 1.73 9.35 -9.74
CA ALA A 99 1.19 8.64 -8.60
C ALA A 99 -0.34 8.68 -8.68
N VAL A 100 -1.00 7.56 -8.38
CA VAL A 100 -2.46 7.47 -8.48
C VAL A 100 -3.11 8.44 -7.50
N GLU A 101 -4.02 9.27 -8.01
CA GLU A 101 -4.70 10.35 -7.31
C GLU A 101 -5.51 9.84 -6.12
N GLY A 102 -5.36 10.52 -4.99
CA GLY A 102 -6.13 10.30 -3.77
C GLY A 102 -5.88 8.99 -3.03
N MET A 103 -4.83 8.23 -3.39
CA MET A 103 -4.45 7.01 -2.66
C MET A 103 -3.91 7.35 -1.28
N GLN A 104 -4.32 6.55 -0.29
CA GLN A 104 -3.99 6.78 1.12
C GLN A 104 -3.21 5.62 1.71
N CYS A 105 -2.18 5.95 2.51
CA CYS A 105 -1.49 5.03 3.40
C CYS A 105 -1.84 5.36 4.83
N HIS A 106 -2.21 4.38 5.62
CA HIS A 106 -2.65 4.60 6.98
C HIS A 106 -1.67 4.02 8.00
N GLN A 107 -1.63 4.66 9.16
CA GLN A 107 -1.18 4.01 10.38
C GLN A 107 -2.11 2.83 10.68
N MET A 108 -1.53 1.73 11.16
CA MET A 108 -2.26 0.55 11.59
C MET A 108 -2.15 0.39 13.10
N LYS A 109 -3.25 -0.03 13.73
CA LYS A 109 -3.35 -0.39 15.15
C LYS A 109 -4.00 -1.77 15.28
N LYS A 110 -4.06 -2.29 16.51
CA LYS A 110 -4.79 -3.54 16.76
C LYS A 110 -6.25 -3.37 16.35
N LEU A 111 -6.74 -4.26 15.47
CA LEU A 111 -8.09 -4.28 14.88
C LEU A 111 -8.47 -3.05 14.03
N VAL A 112 -7.52 -2.17 13.71
CA VAL A 112 -7.76 -0.97 12.90
C VAL A 112 -6.69 -0.91 11.82
N TYR A 113 -7.07 -1.15 10.56
CA TYR A 113 -6.11 -1.15 9.44
C TYR A 113 -5.98 0.22 8.75
N ASP A 114 -6.88 1.15 9.05
CA ASP A 114 -6.96 2.49 8.48
C ASP A 114 -7.18 3.55 9.57
N ALA A 115 -6.21 3.67 10.49
CA ALA A 115 -6.30 4.68 11.53
C ALA A 115 -6.26 6.12 10.94
N GLU A 116 -6.58 7.09 11.79
CA GLU A 116 -6.73 8.51 11.43
C GLU A 116 -5.49 9.09 10.74
N LYS A 117 -4.29 8.80 11.27
CA LYS A 117 -3.04 9.24 10.66
C LYS A 117 -2.87 8.58 9.30
N ASN A 118 -2.75 9.41 8.26
CA ASN A 118 -2.57 8.95 6.90
C ASN A 118 -1.57 9.80 6.11
N ILE A 119 -1.10 9.24 5.00
CA ILE A 119 -0.38 9.92 3.93
C ILE A 119 -1.29 9.86 2.72
N VAL A 120 -1.59 11.01 2.10
CA VAL A 120 -2.37 11.06 0.85
C VAL A 120 -1.45 11.42 -0.31
N PHE A 121 -1.34 10.53 -1.28
CA PHE A 121 -0.56 10.74 -2.50
C PHE A 121 -1.42 11.41 -3.56
N SER A 122 -0.88 12.44 -4.22
CA SER A 122 -1.59 13.21 -5.24
C SER A 122 -3.04 13.55 -4.82
N PRO A 123 -3.25 14.30 -3.71
CA PRO A 123 -4.59 14.53 -3.19
C PRO A 123 -5.49 15.28 -4.19
N THR A 124 -6.76 14.90 -4.26
CA THR A 124 -7.78 15.65 -5.01
C THR A 124 -7.97 17.05 -4.43
N GLU A 125 -8.62 17.96 -5.16
CA GLU A 125 -8.93 19.32 -4.66
C GLU A 125 -9.77 19.32 -3.38
N GLU A 126 -10.62 18.29 -3.19
CA GLU A 126 -11.38 18.12 -1.96
C GLU A 126 -10.48 17.62 -0.81
N GLN A 127 -9.66 16.59 -1.08
CA GLN A 127 -8.74 16.05 -0.08
C GLN A 127 -7.71 17.08 0.38
N LYS A 128 -7.22 17.95 -0.50
CA LYS A 128 -6.30 19.04 -0.11
C LYS A 128 -6.85 19.91 1.02
N LYS A 129 -8.18 20.03 1.15
CA LYS A 129 -8.85 20.80 2.20
C LYS A 129 -9.00 20.02 3.51
N THR A 130 -8.98 18.69 3.45
CA THR A 130 -9.28 17.80 4.59
C THR A 130 -8.08 16.99 5.07
N VAL A 131 -6.97 16.96 4.31
CA VAL A 131 -5.75 16.26 4.71
C VAL A 131 -5.16 16.93 5.95
N GLU A 132 -5.22 16.22 7.06
CA GLU A 132 -4.61 16.64 8.31
C GLU A 132 -3.09 16.40 8.26
N LYS A 133 -2.34 17.38 8.75
CA LYS A 133 -0.91 17.23 8.95
C LYS A 133 -0.67 16.31 10.12
N CYS A 134 0.13 15.27 9.92
CA CYS A 134 0.57 14.41 11.01
C CYS A 134 2.06 14.10 10.89
N THR A 135 2.69 13.86 12.04
CA THR A 135 4.05 13.35 12.12
C THR A 135 4.05 11.85 12.37
N PHE A 136 5.09 11.18 11.88
CA PHE A 136 5.36 9.80 12.25
C PHE A 136 5.93 9.74 13.67
N ASP A 137 5.58 8.71 14.43
CA ASP A 137 6.05 8.50 15.81
C ASP A 137 6.76 7.16 15.97
N ILE A 138 7.59 7.06 17.02
CA ILE A 138 8.23 5.79 17.41
C ILE A 138 7.14 4.78 17.80
N ASN A 139 7.32 3.53 17.37
CA ASN A 139 6.41 2.40 17.52
C ASN A 139 5.13 2.47 16.67
N ASP A 140 5.00 3.47 15.78
CA ASP A 140 3.97 3.41 14.76
C ASP A 140 4.16 2.21 13.85
N VAL A 141 3.04 1.63 13.41
CA VAL A 141 3.01 0.67 12.31
C VAL A 141 2.30 1.33 11.14
N TRP A 142 2.89 1.29 9.96
CA TRP A 142 2.32 1.90 8.76
C TRP A 142 2.17 0.85 7.65
N ASN A 143 1.06 0.93 6.92
CA ASN A 143 0.91 0.25 5.65
C ASN A 143 1.17 1.26 4.53
N VAL A 144 2.35 1.15 3.93
CA VAL A 144 2.76 1.97 2.78
C VAL A 144 2.30 1.27 1.51
N ASP A 145 1.57 1.98 0.65
CA ASP A 145 0.99 1.50 -0.60
C ASP A 145 1.27 2.52 -1.71
N ILE A 146 2.33 2.29 -2.48
CA ILE A 146 2.74 3.15 -3.59
C ILE A 146 2.17 2.58 -4.88
N ILE A 147 1.26 3.33 -5.51
CA ILE A 147 0.67 2.96 -6.80
C ILE A 147 0.98 4.06 -7.82
N VAL A 148 1.59 3.68 -8.93
CA VAL A 148 2.05 4.58 -9.99
C VAL A 148 1.49 4.13 -11.32
N SER A 149 1.08 5.09 -12.14
CA SER A 149 0.47 4.93 -13.45
C SER A 149 1.34 5.55 -14.54
N THR A 150 1.38 4.92 -15.72
CA THR A 150 1.95 5.53 -16.93
C THR A 150 1.02 6.57 -17.56
N GLY A 151 -0.26 6.54 -17.22
CA GLY A 151 -1.31 7.43 -17.72
C GLY A 151 -1.46 8.71 -16.88
N ASP A 152 -2.68 9.23 -16.73
CA ASP A 152 -2.92 10.48 -15.98
C ASP A 152 -3.02 10.29 -14.45
N GLY A 153 -3.02 9.03 -14.00
CA GLY A 153 -3.07 8.67 -12.58
C GLY A 153 -4.45 8.87 -11.95
N ARG A 154 -5.50 9.14 -12.72
CA ARG A 154 -6.84 9.38 -12.17
C ARG A 154 -7.66 8.08 -12.18
N PRO A 155 -7.94 7.49 -10.99
CA PRO A 155 -8.65 6.23 -10.92
C PRO A 155 -10.08 6.37 -11.43
N ARG A 156 -10.53 5.38 -12.21
CA ARG A 156 -11.89 5.26 -12.74
C ARG A 156 -12.50 3.96 -12.27
N GLU A 157 -13.80 3.96 -11.99
CA GLU A 157 -14.49 2.71 -11.66
C GLU A 157 -14.54 1.79 -12.89
N HIS A 158 -14.07 0.56 -12.71
CA HIS A 158 -14.09 -0.46 -13.75
C HIS A 158 -15.45 -1.14 -13.78
N ARG A 159 -15.86 -1.66 -14.95
CA ARG A 159 -17.12 -2.39 -15.14
C ARG A 159 -17.20 -3.74 -14.43
N ALA A 160 -16.09 -4.17 -13.81
CA ALA A 160 -16.04 -5.44 -13.09
C ALA A 160 -16.81 -5.28 -11.78
N ARG A 161 -17.53 -6.32 -11.38
CA ARG A 161 -18.33 -6.26 -10.17
C ARG A 161 -17.46 -6.06 -8.93
N THR A 162 -17.91 -5.22 -8.02
CA THR A 162 -17.35 -5.11 -6.67
C THR A 162 -17.56 -6.41 -5.90
N THR A 163 -16.46 -7.08 -5.56
CA THR A 163 -16.46 -8.32 -4.76
C THR A 163 -15.75 -8.15 -3.42
N LEU A 164 -15.03 -7.05 -3.22
CA LEU A 164 -14.36 -6.70 -1.97
C LEU A 164 -15.19 -5.69 -1.19
N PHE A 165 -15.25 -5.90 0.11
CA PHE A 165 -16.05 -5.09 1.04
C PHE A 165 -15.29 -4.94 2.36
N LYS A 166 -15.63 -3.89 3.10
CA LYS A 166 -15.06 -3.62 4.42
C LYS A 166 -16.19 -3.27 5.40
N LYS A 167 -16.08 -3.75 6.63
CA LYS A 167 -17.02 -3.39 7.69
C LYS A 167 -16.70 -1.99 8.22
N ASN A 168 -17.74 -1.19 8.44
CA ASN A 168 -17.64 0.13 9.06
C ASN A 168 -18.03 0.08 10.54
N GLU A 169 -17.76 1.17 11.25
CA GLU A 169 -18.16 1.37 12.65
C GLU A 169 -19.62 1.81 12.79
N THR A 170 -20.31 2.09 11.68
CA THR A 170 -21.72 2.48 11.66
C THR A 170 -22.60 1.42 12.31
N LEU A 171 -23.44 1.85 13.26
CA LEU A 171 -24.39 0.99 13.94
C LEU A 171 -25.77 1.10 13.27
N TYR A 172 -26.29 -0.02 12.78
CA TYR A 172 -27.63 -0.09 12.21
C TYR A 172 -28.28 -1.44 12.51
N GLN A 173 -29.58 -1.42 12.82
CA GLN A 173 -30.37 -2.63 13.04
C GLN A 173 -30.90 -3.17 11.71
N LEU A 174 -30.17 -4.11 11.12
CA LEU A 174 -30.54 -4.79 9.87
C LEU A 174 -31.89 -5.52 10.03
N LYS A 175 -32.77 -5.36 9.04
CA LYS A 175 -34.13 -5.92 9.04
C LYS A 175 -34.16 -7.28 8.36
N MET A 176 -33.47 -7.45 7.23
CA MET A 176 -33.48 -8.72 6.50
C MET A 176 -32.75 -9.81 7.28
N LYS A 177 -33.33 -11.02 7.31
CA LYS A 177 -32.70 -12.20 7.93
C LYS A 177 -31.36 -12.52 7.27
N ALA A 178 -31.30 -12.46 5.94
CA ALA A 178 -30.08 -12.71 5.17
C ALA A 178 -28.96 -11.72 5.52
N ALA A 179 -29.27 -10.43 5.65
CA ALA A 179 -28.29 -9.40 6.02
C ALA A 179 -27.77 -9.57 7.44
N ARG A 180 -28.65 -9.84 8.41
CA ARG A 180 -28.24 -10.13 9.81
C ARG A 180 -27.30 -11.33 9.91
N GLN A 181 -27.62 -12.41 9.20
CA GLN A 181 -26.78 -13.61 9.19
C GLN A 181 -25.42 -13.33 8.54
N LEU A 182 -25.40 -12.64 7.40
CA LEU A 182 -24.17 -12.25 6.72
C LEU A 182 -23.30 -11.34 7.59
N TYR A 183 -23.89 -10.32 8.22
CA TYR A 183 -23.15 -9.38 9.09
C TYR A 183 -22.54 -10.08 10.31
N SER A 184 -23.26 -11.04 10.91
CA SER A 184 -22.73 -11.87 12.00
C SER A 184 -21.56 -12.72 11.53
N GLU A 185 -21.67 -13.37 10.37
CA GLU A 185 -20.58 -14.15 9.79
C GLU A 185 -19.35 -13.29 9.49
N ILE A 186 -19.53 -12.10 8.91
CA ILE A 186 -18.45 -11.14 8.66
C ILE A 186 -17.74 -10.74 9.95
N THR A 187 -18.53 -10.39 10.98
CA THR A 187 -17.97 -9.95 12.26
C THR A 187 -17.16 -11.06 12.92
N ASN A 188 -17.60 -12.32 12.80
CA ASN A 188 -16.91 -13.46 13.42
C ASN A 188 -15.68 -13.91 12.62
N ARG A 189 -15.70 -13.83 11.28
CA ARG A 189 -14.65 -14.37 10.41
C ARG A 189 -13.60 -13.34 10.00
N PHE A 190 -14.01 -12.11 9.70
CA PHE A 190 -13.15 -11.07 9.11
C PHE A 190 -12.93 -9.86 10.03
N LEU A 191 -13.67 -9.78 11.14
CA LEU A 191 -13.58 -8.70 12.14
C LEU A 191 -13.83 -7.32 11.51
N ALA A 192 -12.79 -6.48 11.41
CA ALA A 192 -12.82 -5.15 10.80
C ALA A 192 -12.04 -5.09 9.46
N TYR A 193 -11.49 -6.22 9.00
CA TYR A 193 -10.65 -6.26 7.81
C TYR A 193 -11.45 -6.43 6.52
N PRO A 194 -10.91 -5.99 5.37
CA PRO A 194 -11.52 -6.23 4.08
C PRO A 194 -11.71 -7.73 3.80
N PHE A 195 -12.80 -8.07 3.14
CA PHE A 195 -13.15 -9.44 2.79
C PHE A 195 -13.71 -9.53 1.37
N SER A 196 -13.63 -10.72 0.77
CA SER A 196 -14.22 -11.00 -0.53
C SER A 196 -15.51 -11.80 -0.38
N LEU A 197 -16.51 -11.50 -1.21
CA LEU A 197 -17.72 -12.34 -1.32
C LEU A 197 -17.42 -13.79 -1.75
N ARG A 198 -16.26 -14.05 -2.35
CA ARG A 198 -15.82 -15.41 -2.69
C ARG A 198 -15.51 -16.27 -1.46
N ALA A 199 -15.31 -15.67 -0.29
CA ALA A 199 -14.99 -16.40 0.93
C ALA A 199 -16.23 -17.03 1.61
N PHE A 200 -17.44 -16.81 1.09
CA PHE A 200 -18.68 -17.38 1.62
C PHE A 200 -19.10 -18.60 0.82
N ASP A 201 -19.58 -19.64 1.51
CA ASP A 201 -20.03 -20.89 0.86
C ASP A 201 -21.24 -20.64 -0.06
N ASP A 202 -22.19 -19.80 0.38
CA ASP A 202 -23.35 -19.38 -0.41
C ASP A 202 -23.21 -17.93 -0.87
N VAL A 203 -22.49 -17.76 -1.98
CA VAL A 203 -22.28 -16.46 -2.62
C VAL A 203 -23.61 -15.79 -3.02
N LYS A 204 -24.64 -16.55 -3.40
CA LYS A 204 -25.94 -15.98 -3.81
C LYS A 204 -26.65 -15.34 -2.62
N ARG A 205 -26.66 -16.01 -1.48
CA ARG A 205 -27.19 -15.46 -0.24
C ARG A 205 -26.37 -14.29 0.29
N ALA A 206 -25.04 -14.36 0.19
CA ALA A 206 -24.16 -13.25 0.55
C ALA A 206 -24.46 -12.00 -0.31
N ARG A 207 -24.67 -12.16 -1.62
CA ARG A 207 -25.09 -11.08 -2.53
C ARG A 207 -26.44 -10.46 -2.15
N LEU A 208 -27.40 -11.26 -1.70
CA LEU A 208 -28.69 -10.72 -1.24
C LEU A 208 -28.53 -9.93 0.06
N GLY A 209 -27.76 -10.45 1.01
CA GLY A 209 -27.55 -9.81 2.31
C GLY A 209 -26.75 -8.51 2.24
N ILE A 210 -25.74 -8.45 1.37
CA ILE A 210 -24.82 -7.30 1.30
C ILE A 210 -25.52 -6.01 0.86
N CYS A 211 -26.57 -6.09 0.05
CA CYS A 211 -27.30 -4.93 -0.46
C CYS A 211 -27.89 -4.05 0.66
N GLU A 212 -28.48 -4.66 1.69
CA GLU A 212 -29.00 -3.91 2.84
C GLU A 212 -27.85 -3.30 3.66
N CYS A 213 -26.76 -4.06 3.85
CA CYS A 213 -25.60 -3.59 4.61
C CYS A 213 -24.94 -2.36 3.97
N ILE A 214 -24.80 -2.35 2.64
CA ILE A 214 -24.28 -1.20 1.88
C ILE A 214 -25.23 -0.02 1.97
N LYS A 215 -26.53 -0.26 1.76
CA LYS A 215 -27.56 0.79 1.81
C LYS A 215 -27.57 1.56 3.13
N HIS A 216 -27.26 0.89 4.24
CA HIS A 216 -27.24 1.48 5.58
C HIS A 216 -25.83 1.80 6.09
N GLY A 217 -24.81 1.72 5.23
CA GLY A 217 -23.44 2.16 5.53
C GLY A 217 -22.68 1.32 6.55
N VAL A 218 -23.23 0.17 6.99
CA VAL A 218 -22.53 -0.74 7.92
C VAL A 218 -21.44 -1.55 7.24
N ILE A 219 -21.48 -1.62 5.91
CA ILE A 219 -20.44 -2.20 5.06
C ILE A 219 -20.17 -1.25 3.90
N GLU A 220 -18.90 -0.98 3.64
CA GLU A 220 -18.42 -0.19 2.53
C GLU A 220 -17.99 -1.09 1.35
N PRO A 221 -18.44 -0.81 0.11
CA PRO A 221 -17.93 -1.48 -1.08
C PRO A 221 -16.55 -0.95 -1.45
N LEU A 222 -15.65 -1.85 -1.86
CA LEU A 222 -14.33 -1.51 -2.38
C LEU A 222 -14.31 -1.78 -3.90
N PRO A 223 -14.73 -0.81 -4.74
CA PRO A 223 -14.90 -1.03 -6.17
C PRO A 223 -13.57 -1.34 -6.85
N VAL A 224 -13.66 -2.09 -7.96
CA VAL A 224 -12.52 -2.29 -8.86
C VAL A 224 -12.26 -0.97 -9.57
N VAL A 225 -11.05 -0.45 -9.41
CA VAL A 225 -10.63 0.78 -10.09
C VAL A 225 -9.59 0.47 -11.16
N CYS A 226 -9.62 1.22 -12.25
CA CYS A 226 -8.72 1.09 -13.38
C CYS A 226 -8.20 2.45 -13.84
N GLU A 227 -7.12 2.37 -14.62
CA GLU A 227 -6.66 3.46 -15.45
C GLU A 227 -7.33 3.35 -16.83
N LYS A 228 -7.09 4.31 -17.74
CA LYS A 228 -7.40 4.17 -19.16
C LYS A 228 -6.82 2.88 -19.75
N ASP A 229 -7.45 2.45 -20.84
CA ASP A 229 -6.94 1.33 -21.64
C ASP A 229 -5.52 1.65 -22.15
N ASP A 230 -4.73 0.59 -22.36
CA ASP A 230 -3.32 0.64 -22.81
C ASP A 230 -2.29 1.25 -21.83
N GLU A 231 -2.72 1.69 -20.65
CA GLU A 231 -1.81 2.18 -19.60
C GLU A 231 -1.41 1.08 -18.60
N PHE A 232 -0.20 1.22 -18.04
CA PHE A 232 0.37 0.32 -17.05
C PHE A 232 0.36 0.94 -15.65
N VAL A 233 0.06 0.11 -14.66
CA VAL A 233 0.01 0.54 -13.25
C VAL A 233 0.79 -0.43 -12.38
N ALA A 234 1.85 0.06 -11.74
CA ALA A 234 2.66 -0.69 -10.78
C ALA A 234 2.35 -0.29 -9.33
N GLN A 235 2.41 -1.27 -8.45
CA GLN A 235 2.20 -1.18 -7.00
C GLN A 235 3.35 -1.83 -6.24
N PHE A 236 3.84 -1.13 -5.21
CA PHE A 236 4.65 -1.71 -4.14
C PHE A 236 4.04 -1.34 -2.81
N ARG A 237 3.62 -2.35 -2.06
CA ARG A 237 2.99 -2.19 -0.76
C ARG A 237 3.67 -3.03 0.30
N PHE A 238 3.89 -2.43 1.46
CA PHE A 238 4.54 -3.11 2.56
C PHE A 238 4.14 -2.51 3.91
N THR A 239 4.12 -3.37 4.91
CA THR A 239 3.99 -3.03 6.32
C THR A 239 5.35 -2.74 6.92
N VAL A 240 5.45 -1.62 7.65
CA VAL A 240 6.69 -1.14 8.26
C VAL A 240 6.45 -0.72 9.71
N LEU A 241 7.37 -1.11 10.59
CA LEU A 241 7.36 -0.75 12.01
C LEU A 241 8.40 0.34 12.25
N LEU A 242 8.03 1.42 12.91
CA LEU A 242 8.94 2.53 13.20
C LEU A 242 9.67 2.28 14.51
N MET A 243 10.74 1.50 14.44
CA MET A 243 11.53 1.14 15.62
C MET A 243 12.47 2.28 16.03
N PRO A 244 12.96 2.33 17.28
CA PRO A 244 13.92 3.35 17.73
C PRO A 244 15.22 3.43 16.89
N ASN A 245 15.61 2.33 16.23
CA ASN A 245 16.77 2.26 15.34
C ASN A 245 16.41 2.50 13.85
N GLY A 246 15.19 2.95 13.57
CA GLY A 246 14.70 3.26 12.24
C GLY A 246 13.66 2.26 11.71
N PRO A 247 13.15 2.50 10.49
CA PRO A 247 12.07 1.70 9.91
C PRO A 247 12.47 0.25 9.70
N MET A 248 11.58 -0.66 10.08
CA MET A 248 11.72 -2.09 9.88
C MET A 248 10.58 -2.60 9.01
N LYS A 249 10.89 -2.84 7.73
CA LYS A 249 9.99 -3.49 6.78
C LYS A 249 9.80 -4.96 7.18
N VAL A 250 8.56 -5.36 7.46
CA VAL A 250 8.22 -6.75 7.88
C VAL A 250 7.55 -7.56 6.78
N THR A 251 7.11 -6.91 5.70
CA THR A 251 6.56 -7.57 4.52
C THR A 251 7.18 -7.04 3.24
N GLY A 252 7.07 -7.80 2.16
CA GLY A 252 7.58 -7.42 0.85
C GLY A 252 8.56 -8.45 0.32
N LEU A 253 8.69 -8.48 -0.99
CA LEU A 253 9.65 -9.34 -1.68
C LEU A 253 10.88 -8.53 -2.05
N THR A 254 12.01 -9.23 -2.22
CA THR A 254 13.17 -8.65 -2.87
C THR A 254 12.82 -8.34 -4.32
N PHE A 255 13.02 -7.09 -4.71
CA PHE A 255 12.89 -6.66 -6.09
C PHE A 255 14.28 -6.64 -6.72
N ASP A 256 14.41 -7.20 -7.93
CA ASP A 256 15.65 -7.12 -8.72
C ASP A 256 15.47 -6.06 -9.82
N PRO A 257 16.02 -4.84 -9.64
CA PRO A 257 15.92 -3.79 -10.64
C PRO A 257 16.62 -4.14 -11.95
N SER A 258 17.58 -5.08 -11.95
CA SER A 258 18.38 -5.38 -13.14
C SER A 258 17.61 -6.12 -14.25
N LEU A 259 16.42 -6.64 -13.91
CA LEU A 259 15.45 -7.20 -14.85
C LEU A 259 14.72 -6.13 -15.68
N TYR A 260 14.81 -4.87 -15.29
CA TYR A 260 14.08 -3.76 -15.89
C TYR A 260 15.05 -2.70 -16.42
N LYS A 261 14.87 -2.29 -17.68
CA LYS A 261 15.68 -1.26 -18.33
C LYS A 261 14.80 -0.10 -18.78
N SER A 262 14.95 1.02 -18.10
CA SER A 262 14.32 2.30 -18.45
C SER A 262 15.37 3.28 -18.99
N GLU A 263 14.95 4.18 -19.87
CA GLU A 263 15.75 5.33 -20.31
C GLU A 263 15.71 6.47 -19.26
N HIS A 264 14.77 6.37 -18.32
CA HIS A 264 14.57 7.31 -17.24
C HIS A 264 15.27 6.86 -15.95
N LYS A 265 15.60 7.85 -15.13
CA LYS A 265 16.21 7.67 -13.82
C LYS A 265 15.84 8.85 -12.95
N VAL A 266 15.86 8.66 -11.63
CA VAL A 266 15.74 9.76 -10.68
C VAL A 266 16.82 10.81 -10.99
N LYS A 267 16.41 12.07 -11.16
CA LYS A 267 17.26 13.22 -11.47
C LYS A 267 17.42 14.11 -10.26
N ASP A 268 16.35 14.30 -9.50
CA ASP A 268 16.29 15.18 -8.34
C ASP A 268 17.40 14.84 -7.31
N PRO A 269 18.20 15.83 -6.88
CA PRO A 269 19.33 15.60 -5.97
C PRO A 269 18.89 15.22 -4.56
N GLU A 270 17.78 15.76 -4.06
CA GLU A 270 17.22 15.44 -2.74
C GLU A 270 16.80 13.97 -2.70
N ILE A 271 16.14 13.50 -3.75
CA ILE A 271 15.70 12.10 -3.84
C ILE A 271 16.90 11.16 -4.00
N LYS A 272 17.92 11.52 -4.77
CA LYS A 272 19.16 10.72 -4.88
C LYS A 272 19.88 10.60 -3.55
N GLU A 273 20.01 11.71 -2.83
CA GLU A 273 20.62 11.71 -1.49
C GLU A 273 19.80 10.82 -0.56
N LEU A 274 18.47 10.97 -0.56
CA LEU A 274 17.57 10.14 0.22
C LEU A 274 17.77 8.65 -0.10
N LEU A 275 17.73 8.24 -1.36
CA LEU A 275 17.90 6.84 -1.77
C LEU A 275 19.27 6.24 -1.38
N SER A 276 20.31 7.07 -1.27
CA SER A 276 21.64 6.65 -0.81
C SER A 276 21.73 6.37 0.70
N GLN A 277 20.79 6.90 1.49
CA GLN A 277 20.78 6.70 2.94
C GLN A 277 20.42 5.25 3.29
N PRO A 278 20.99 4.71 4.38
CA PRO A 278 20.53 3.43 4.91
C PRO A 278 19.13 3.59 5.54
N ILE A 279 18.32 2.54 5.45
CA ILE A 279 16.99 2.51 6.08
C ILE A 279 17.11 2.47 7.60
N LYS A 280 18.01 1.63 8.13
CA LYS A 280 18.27 1.55 9.58
C LYS A 280 19.40 2.50 9.98
N ILE A 281 19.23 3.13 11.14
CA ILE A 281 20.29 3.90 11.78
C ILE A 281 21.38 2.91 12.20
N GLN A 282 22.54 2.98 11.54
CA GLN A 282 23.70 2.23 12.00
C GLN A 282 24.18 2.88 13.31
N ASN A 283 24.04 2.16 14.42
CA ASN A 283 24.70 2.57 15.67
C ASN A 283 26.21 2.58 15.41
N LYS A 284 26.81 3.78 15.29
CA LYS A 284 28.27 3.91 15.45
C LYS A 284 28.61 3.25 16.78
N LYS A 285 29.37 2.15 16.76
CA LYS A 285 29.92 1.53 17.97
C LYS A 285 30.54 2.66 18.80
N LYS A 286 29.98 2.94 19.99
CA LYS A 286 30.62 3.84 20.93
C LYS A 286 32.03 3.29 21.17
N LYS A 287 33.07 4.06 20.82
CA LYS A 287 34.44 3.73 21.23
C LYS A 287 34.42 3.54 22.75
N PRO A 288 35.00 2.46 23.30
CA PRO A 288 35.08 2.31 24.74
C PRO A 288 35.81 3.54 25.30
N LEU A 289 35.18 4.20 26.26
CA LEU A 289 35.80 5.26 27.05
C LEU A 289 37.04 4.66 27.71
N LYS A 290 38.20 5.29 27.49
CA LYS A 290 39.42 4.93 28.21
C LYS A 290 39.16 5.16 29.71
N PRO A 291 39.51 4.23 30.60
CA PRO A 291 39.40 4.47 32.03
C PRO A 291 40.32 5.64 32.40
N GLU A 292 39.75 6.66 33.05
CA GLU A 292 40.49 7.77 33.65
C GLU A 292 41.44 7.21 34.71
N SER A 293 42.71 7.56 34.59
CA SER A 293 43.72 7.25 35.59
C SER A 293 43.40 7.99 36.89
N VAL A 294 43.01 7.25 37.91
CA VAL A 294 42.88 7.75 39.27
C VAL A 294 44.23 8.32 39.72
N ALA A 295 44.28 9.63 39.96
CA ALA A 295 45.44 10.30 40.50
C ALA A 295 45.77 9.72 41.89
N LYS A 296 46.97 9.16 42.03
CA LYS A 296 47.52 8.75 43.33
C LYS A 296 47.71 10.02 44.16
N ILE A 297 47.00 10.12 45.27
CA ILE A 297 47.34 11.05 46.35
C ILE A 297 48.57 10.45 47.06
N SER A 298 49.71 11.11 46.93
CA SER A 298 50.92 10.83 47.70
C SER A 298 50.74 11.30 49.15
N ALA A 299 51.32 10.52 50.06
CA ALA A 299 51.36 10.72 51.51
C ALA A 299 51.92 12.08 51.93
#